data_AF-A0A2V6M6N3-F1
#
_entry.id   AF-A0A2V6M6N3-F1
#
_cell.length_a   1.000
_cell.length_b   1.000
_cell.length_c   1.000
_cell.angle_alpha   90.00
_cell.angle_beta   90.00
_cell.angle_gamma   90.00
#
_symmetry.space_group_name_H-M   'P 1'
#
loop_
_entity.id
_entity.type
_entity.pdbx_description
1 polymer ?
#
loop_
_entity_poly.entity_id
_entity_poly.type
_entity_poly.pdbx_seq_one_letter_code
_entity_poly.pdbx_strand_id
1 'polypeptide(L)'
;MFEVINRRTTNWEYLGSNHFTTFEYYLLCTISFSTVMPAVFETAELVGTFKWVERFTFGPRVRETAALEPGFFLAGAGMLLLTLVWPKYFYPFVWMSLVLILEPLNFWLGREHFMEYLERGDWRPIVSLSVGALICGFFWEMWNYYSWPKWIYHTPGAQFLEVFEMPLLGYGGYVPFALEVFVLRNLLWRGAPRVEESWGR
;
A
#
# COMPACT_ATOMS: atom_id res chain seq x y z
N MET A 1 2.46 2.47 11.69
CA MET A 1 1.57 3.54 11.16
C MET A 1 0.13 3.05 11.10
N PHE A 2 -0.19 2.03 10.30
CA PHE A 2 -1.55 1.48 10.18
C PHE A 2 -2.18 1.05 11.51
N GLU A 3 -1.44 0.39 12.40
CA GLU A 3 -1.93 0.03 13.74
C GLU A 3 -2.37 1.24 14.59
N VAL A 4 -1.72 2.40 14.43
CA VAL A 4 -2.10 3.62 15.16
C VAL A 4 -3.43 4.17 14.62
N ILE A 5 -3.62 4.12 13.30
CA ILE A 5 -4.86 4.54 12.66
C ILE A 5 -5.99 3.56 13.00
N ASN A 6 -5.69 2.26 13.02
CA ASN A 6 -6.64 1.21 13.36
C ASN A 6 -7.16 1.31 14.79
N ARG A 7 -6.38 1.84 15.73
CA ARG A 7 -6.89 2.16 17.09
C ARG A 7 -8.06 3.14 17.08
N ARG A 8 -8.22 3.94 16.02
CA ARG A 8 -9.34 4.88 15.85
C ARG A 8 -10.42 4.36 14.90
N THR A 9 -10.04 3.61 13.86
CA THR A 9 -11.01 3.13 12.86
C THR A 9 -11.61 1.78 13.23
N THR A 10 -10.91 0.96 14.00
CA THR A 10 -11.29 -0.42 14.37
C THR A 10 -11.68 -1.25 13.14
N ASN A 11 -10.94 -1.07 12.04
CA ASN A 11 -11.21 -1.71 10.75
C ASN A 11 -10.81 -3.19 10.73
N TRP A 12 -9.85 -3.58 11.56
CA TRP A 12 -9.44 -4.98 11.73
C TRP A 12 -9.12 -5.27 13.19
N GLU A 13 -9.22 -6.55 13.56
CA GLU A 13 -8.78 -7.04 14.86
C GLU A 13 -7.99 -8.35 14.73
N TYR A 14 -7.08 -8.59 15.67
CA TYR A 14 -6.30 -9.82 15.74
C TYR A 14 -6.87 -10.75 16.80
N LEU A 15 -7.56 -11.81 16.36
CA LEU A 15 -8.06 -12.86 17.23
C LEU A 15 -6.90 -13.72 17.74
N GLY A 16 -6.94 -14.07 19.03
CA GLY A 16 -5.88 -14.85 19.69
C GLY A 16 -4.63 -14.04 20.08
N SER A 17 -4.62 -12.72 19.85
CA SER A 17 -3.54 -11.82 20.32
C SER A 17 -3.35 -11.83 21.85
N ASN A 18 -4.42 -12.10 22.60
CA ASN A 18 -4.41 -12.19 24.07
C ASN A 18 -3.58 -13.36 24.63
N HIS A 19 -3.14 -14.30 23.79
CA HIS A 19 -2.27 -15.40 24.22
C HIS A 19 -0.79 -15.01 24.36
N PHE A 20 -0.42 -13.81 23.88
CA PHE A 20 0.95 -13.32 23.91
C PHE A 20 1.12 -12.25 24.98
N THR A 21 2.31 -12.20 25.58
CA THR A 21 2.70 -11.00 26.32
C THR A 21 2.83 -9.82 25.36
N THR A 22 2.73 -8.59 25.89
CA THR A 22 2.89 -7.36 25.09
C THR A 22 4.21 -7.35 24.31
N PHE A 23 5.31 -7.81 24.92
CA PHE A 23 6.61 -7.86 24.26
C PHE A 23 6.65 -8.87 23.12
N GLU A 24 6.18 -10.11 23.36
CA GLU A 24 6.12 -11.15 22.33
C GLU A 24 5.25 -10.73 21.15
N TYR A 25 4.08 -10.13 21.42
CA TYR A 25 3.19 -9.61 20.40
C TYR A 25 3.90 -8.60 19.49
N TYR A 26 4.51 -7.56 20.06
CA TYR A 26 5.19 -6.54 19.25
C TYR A 26 6.43 -7.07 18.55
N LEU A 27 7.16 -8.03 19.13
CA LEU A 27 8.29 -8.68 18.48
C LEU A 27 7.84 -9.48 17.24
N LEU A 28 6.82 -10.33 17.39
CA LEU A 28 6.25 -11.10 16.30
C LEU A 28 5.65 -10.21 15.20
N CYS A 29 4.95 -9.14 15.58
CA CYS A 29 4.49 -8.13 14.63
C CYS A 29 5.65 -7.48 13.89
N THR A 30 6.72 -7.09 14.58
CA THR A 30 7.89 -6.47 13.95
C THR A 30 8.53 -7.41 12.93
N ILE A 31 8.70 -8.69 13.27
CA ILE A 31 9.23 -9.70 12.35
C ILE A 31 8.29 -9.83 11.13
N SER A 32 6.99 -10.02 11.36
CA SER A 32 6.00 -10.22 10.30
C SER A 32 5.86 -9.00 9.37
N PHE A 33 5.85 -7.79 9.93
CA PHE A 33 5.75 -6.57 9.13
C PHE A 33 7.06 -6.24 8.41
N SER A 34 8.21 -6.71 8.88
CA SER A 34 9.48 -6.49 8.19
C SER A 34 9.56 -7.26 6.86
N THR A 35 8.79 -8.34 6.69
CA THR A 35 8.73 -9.11 5.44
C THR A 35 7.76 -8.54 4.41
N VAL A 36 6.86 -7.63 4.81
CA VAL A 36 5.81 -7.10 3.94
C VAL A 36 6.38 -6.32 2.77
N MET A 37 7.27 -5.34 3.02
CA MET A 37 7.85 -4.55 1.93
C MET A 37 8.68 -5.42 0.98
N PRO A 38 9.63 -6.25 1.45
CA PRO A 38 10.37 -7.15 0.57
C PRO A 38 9.46 -8.06 -0.27
N ALA A 39 8.45 -8.68 0.33
CA ALA A 39 7.54 -9.56 -0.39
C ALA A 39 6.81 -8.85 -1.54
N VAL A 40 6.34 -7.61 -1.31
CA VAL A 40 5.68 -6.81 -2.35
C VAL A 40 6.65 -6.45 -3.47
N PHE A 41 7.86 -5.98 -3.16
CA PHE A 41 8.84 -5.60 -4.19
C PHE A 41 9.34 -6.79 -5.01
N GLU A 42 9.69 -7.90 -4.37
CA GLU A 42 10.15 -9.12 -5.06
C GLU A 42 9.05 -9.70 -5.96
N THR A 43 7.82 -9.74 -5.47
CA THR A 43 6.68 -10.21 -6.27
C THR A 43 6.38 -9.24 -7.42
N ALA A 44 6.52 -7.93 -7.19
CA ALA A 44 6.42 -6.94 -8.25
C ALA A 44 7.50 -7.15 -9.32
N GLU A 45 8.77 -7.33 -8.93
CA GLU A 45 9.87 -7.62 -9.85
C GLU A 45 9.59 -8.88 -10.69
N LEU A 46 9.11 -9.96 -10.06
CA LEU A 46 8.66 -11.15 -10.77
C LEU A 46 7.54 -10.82 -11.76
N VAL A 47 6.54 -10.03 -11.38
CA VAL A 47 5.47 -9.58 -12.28
C VAL A 47 6.03 -8.83 -13.48
N GLY A 48 7.08 -8.04 -13.27
CA GLY A 48 7.79 -7.30 -14.31
C GLY A 48 8.38 -8.10 -15.43
N THR A 49 8.76 -9.35 -15.14
CA THR A 49 9.36 -10.25 -16.12
C THR A 49 8.36 -10.72 -17.18
N PHE A 50 7.04 -10.57 -16.93
CA PHE A 50 6.03 -10.99 -17.88
C PHE A 50 5.83 -9.96 -18.99
N LYS A 51 5.90 -10.43 -20.25
CA LYS A 51 5.75 -9.62 -21.47
C LYS A 51 4.49 -8.75 -21.53
N TRP A 52 3.40 -9.16 -20.86
CA TRP A 52 2.18 -8.36 -20.86
C TRP A 52 2.35 -7.04 -20.11
N VAL A 53 3.34 -6.90 -19.22
CA VAL A 53 3.64 -5.64 -18.52
C VAL A 53 4.19 -4.60 -19.49
N GLU A 54 4.94 -5.01 -20.53
CA GLU A 54 5.52 -4.10 -21.53
C GLU A 54 4.47 -3.23 -22.24
N ARG A 55 3.21 -3.68 -22.32
CA ARG A 55 2.11 -2.90 -22.91
C ARG A 55 1.81 -1.60 -22.17
N PHE A 56 2.30 -1.45 -20.94
CA PHE A 56 2.12 -0.27 -20.10
C PHE A 56 3.24 0.76 -20.21
N THR A 57 4.19 0.58 -21.14
CA THR A 57 5.29 1.54 -21.40
C THR A 57 4.80 2.85 -22.03
N PHE A 58 3.64 2.83 -22.70
CA PHE A 58 3.09 3.96 -23.45
C PHE A 58 1.69 4.35 -22.96
N GLY A 59 1.52 4.43 -21.65
CA GLY A 59 0.28 4.90 -21.05
C GLY A 59 0.08 6.41 -21.18
N PRO A 60 -1.09 6.93 -20.77
CA PRO A 60 -1.35 8.36 -20.73
C PRO A 60 -0.28 9.08 -19.90
N ARG A 61 0.25 10.17 -20.44
CA ARG A 61 1.21 11.02 -19.72
C ARG A 61 0.45 12.01 -18.84
N VAL A 62 0.80 12.02 -17.56
CA VAL A 62 0.31 13.04 -16.63
C VAL A 62 1.39 14.11 -16.54
N ARG A 63 1.06 15.36 -16.88
CA ARG A 63 2.04 16.45 -16.77
C ARG A 63 2.08 16.94 -15.34
N GLU A 64 3.27 17.04 -14.77
CA GLU A 64 3.46 17.72 -13.51
C GLU A 64 3.20 19.22 -13.69
N THR A 65 2.49 19.79 -12.72
CA THR A 65 2.25 21.23 -12.65
C THR A 65 2.63 21.72 -11.27
N ALA A 66 3.07 22.97 -11.15
CA ALA A 66 3.49 23.53 -9.86
C ALA A 66 2.38 23.50 -8.77
N ALA A 67 1.12 23.35 -9.17
CA ALA A 67 -0.03 23.23 -8.26
C ALA A 67 -0.38 21.78 -7.88
N LEU A 68 0.18 20.78 -8.58
CA LEU A 68 -0.18 19.38 -8.38
C LEU A 68 0.29 18.86 -7.02
N GLU A 69 1.59 19.03 -6.71
CA GLU A 69 2.18 18.52 -5.46
C GLU A 69 1.55 19.14 -4.19
N PRO A 70 1.37 20.47 -4.10
CA PRO A 70 0.61 21.05 -2.98
C PRO A 70 -0.84 20.56 -2.94
N GLY A 71 -1.47 20.36 -4.10
CA GLY A 71 -2.83 19.85 -4.21
C GLY A 71 -2.97 18.43 -3.66
N PHE A 72 -2.05 17.53 -4.02
CA PHE A 72 -1.97 16.17 -3.48
C PHE A 72 -1.75 16.19 -1.98
N PHE A 73 -0.79 16.98 -1.49
CA PHE A 73 -0.51 17.06 -0.05
C PHE A 73 -1.74 17.52 0.74
N LEU A 74 -2.41 18.59 0.29
CA LEU A 74 -3.61 19.12 0.95
C LEU A 74 -4.78 18.13 0.89
N ALA A 75 -4.98 17.46 -0.25
CA ALA A 75 -6.00 16.43 -0.40
C ALA A 75 -5.75 15.24 0.54
N GLY A 76 -4.51 14.73 0.56
CA GLY A 76 -4.10 13.62 1.43
C GLY A 76 -4.23 13.98 2.91
N ALA A 77 -3.80 15.18 3.32
CA ALA A 77 -3.96 15.68 4.68
C ALA A 77 -5.45 15.81 5.06
N GLY A 78 -6.29 16.32 4.15
CA GLY A 78 -7.74 16.39 4.34
C GLY A 78 -8.38 15.00 4.48
N MET A 79 -7.98 14.04 3.63
CA MET A 79 -8.44 12.65 3.69
C MET A 79 -8.05 11.97 5.00
N LEU A 80 -6.82 12.16 5.46
CA LEU A 80 -6.35 11.64 6.75
C LEU A 80 -7.13 12.27 7.91
N LEU A 81 -7.35 13.59 7.88
CA LEU A 81 -8.14 14.28 8.89
C LEU A 81 -9.58 13.74 8.95
N LEU A 82 -10.24 13.57 7.80
CA LEU A 82 -11.59 13.01 7.73
C LEU A 82 -11.64 11.57 8.26
N THR A 83 -10.62 10.76 7.95
CA THR A 83 -10.48 9.38 8.48
C THR A 83 -10.41 9.40 10.01
N LEU A 84 -9.71 10.36 10.61
CA LEU A 84 -9.54 10.45 12.06
C LEU A 84 -10.75 11.05 12.78
N VAL A 85 -11.46 11.99 12.15
CA VAL A 85 -12.63 12.67 12.73
C VAL A 85 -13.91 11.84 12.57
N TRP A 86 -14.11 11.21 11.41
CA TRP A 86 -15.30 10.40 11.09
C TRP A 86 -14.92 9.03 10.53
N PRO A 87 -14.25 8.18 11.33
CA PRO A 87 -13.71 6.90 10.89
C PRO A 87 -14.76 5.98 10.27
N LYS A 88 -15.99 5.97 10.81
CA LYS A 88 -17.08 5.10 10.32
C LYS A 88 -17.37 5.26 8.82
N TYR A 89 -17.18 6.45 8.25
CA TYR A 89 -17.51 6.74 6.85
C TYR A 89 -16.27 6.87 5.97
N PHE A 90 -15.19 7.42 6.52
CA PHE A 90 -13.98 7.74 5.76
C PHE A 90 -12.83 6.76 6.00
N TYR A 91 -13.09 5.61 6.64
CA TYR A 91 -12.06 4.58 6.81
C TYR A 91 -11.33 4.17 5.52
N PRO A 92 -11.93 4.16 4.30
CA PRO A 92 -11.21 3.76 3.09
C PRO A 92 -10.14 4.79 2.68
N PHE A 93 -10.27 6.04 3.11
CA PHE A 93 -9.33 7.10 2.76
C PHE A 93 -7.95 6.88 3.34
N VAL A 94 -7.81 6.03 4.38
CA VAL A 94 -6.51 5.69 4.94
C VAL A 94 -5.53 5.25 3.85
N TRP A 95 -5.98 4.36 2.96
CA TRP A 95 -5.18 3.71 1.91
C TRP A 95 -4.72 4.65 0.80
N MET A 96 -5.37 5.81 0.65
CA MET A 96 -4.99 6.82 -0.35
C MET A 96 -4.30 8.03 0.27
N SER A 97 -4.67 8.36 1.51
CA SER A 97 -4.21 9.57 2.20
C SER A 97 -2.70 9.62 2.32
N LEU A 98 -2.06 8.49 2.62
CA LEU A 98 -0.62 8.44 2.82
C LEU A 98 0.13 8.52 1.51
N VAL A 99 -0.37 7.91 0.42
CA VAL A 99 0.20 8.10 -0.92
C VAL A 99 0.23 9.59 -1.25
N LEU A 100 -0.90 10.28 -1.11
CA LEU A 100 -1.05 11.70 -1.46
C LEU A 100 -0.25 12.64 -0.54
N ILE A 101 0.11 12.21 0.66
CA ILE A 101 0.99 12.97 1.56
C ILE A 101 2.47 12.70 1.25
N LEU A 102 2.83 11.43 1.07
CA LEU A 102 4.23 11.00 0.98
C LEU A 102 4.83 11.19 -0.42
N GLU A 103 4.02 11.11 -1.47
CA GLU A 103 4.42 11.39 -2.85
C GLU A 103 5.02 12.81 -2.99
N PRO A 104 4.30 13.91 -2.65
CA PRO A 104 4.85 15.26 -2.74
C PRO A 104 6.02 15.49 -1.80
N LEU A 105 6.06 14.81 -0.64
CA LEU A 105 7.22 14.86 0.25
C LEU A 105 8.47 14.26 -0.40
N ASN A 106 8.34 13.15 -1.13
CA ASN A 106 9.46 12.59 -1.88
C ASN A 106 9.91 13.53 -3.00
N PHE A 107 8.96 14.13 -3.74
CA PHE A 107 9.27 15.15 -4.75
C PHE A 107 10.06 16.32 -4.16
N TRP A 108 9.57 16.96 -3.09
CA TRP A 108 10.26 18.11 -2.46
C TRP A 108 11.62 17.75 -1.86
N LEU A 109 11.82 16.49 -1.47
CA LEU A 109 13.08 15.98 -0.96
C LEU A 109 14.03 15.48 -2.06
N GLY A 110 13.64 15.61 -3.34
CA GLY A 110 14.44 15.16 -4.49
C GLY A 110 14.63 13.64 -4.54
N ARG A 111 13.64 12.89 -4.06
CA ARG A 111 13.64 11.42 -4.01
C ARG A 111 12.83 10.86 -5.18
N GLU A 112 13.05 9.58 -5.47
CA GLU A 112 12.23 8.85 -6.43
C GLU A 112 10.75 8.88 -6.01
N HIS A 113 9.87 9.21 -6.96
CA HIS A 113 8.44 9.39 -6.76
C HIS A 113 7.69 8.96 -8.03
N PHE A 114 6.40 8.62 -7.92
CA PHE A 114 5.60 8.09 -9.02
C PHE A 114 5.43 9.05 -10.19
N MET A 115 5.43 10.36 -9.93
CA MET A 115 5.21 11.35 -10.98
C MET A 115 6.27 11.25 -12.09
N GLU A 116 7.54 10.95 -11.76
CA GLU A 116 8.61 10.74 -12.76
C GLU A 116 8.23 9.71 -13.84
N TYR A 117 7.54 8.63 -13.43
CA TYR A 117 7.10 7.55 -14.30
C TYR A 117 5.85 7.95 -15.11
N LEU A 118 4.89 8.58 -14.44
CA LEU A 118 3.64 9.06 -15.06
C LEU A 118 3.89 10.14 -16.11
N GLU A 119 4.88 11.01 -15.91
CA GLU A 119 5.29 12.03 -16.90
C GLU A 119 5.84 11.40 -18.18
N ARG A 120 6.62 10.33 -18.03
CA ARG A 120 7.17 9.56 -19.16
C ARG A 120 6.09 8.73 -19.86
N GLY A 121 5.01 8.43 -19.15
CA GLY A 121 3.94 7.52 -19.58
C GLY A 121 4.28 6.06 -19.31
N ASP A 122 5.26 5.80 -18.45
CA ASP A 122 5.66 4.44 -18.06
C ASP A 122 4.86 4.00 -16.83
N TRP A 123 3.84 3.18 -17.06
CA TRP A 123 2.97 2.66 -16.01
C TRP A 123 3.44 1.30 -15.48
N ARG A 124 4.56 0.75 -15.99
CA ARG A 124 5.04 -0.58 -15.61
C ARG A 124 5.32 -0.68 -14.11
N PRO A 125 5.99 0.28 -13.43
CA PRO A 125 6.22 0.20 -11.99
C PRO A 125 4.91 0.15 -11.19
N ILE A 126 3.95 1.00 -11.54
CA ILE A 126 2.64 1.09 -10.87
C ILE A 126 1.86 -0.20 -11.03
N VAL A 127 1.74 -0.70 -12.27
CA VAL A 127 0.99 -1.92 -12.57
C VAL A 127 1.62 -3.12 -11.86
N SER A 128 2.93 -3.22 -11.89
CA SER A 128 3.62 -4.38 -11.36
C SER A 128 3.66 -4.38 -9.84
N LEU A 129 3.82 -3.22 -9.20
CA LEU A 129 3.62 -3.07 -7.75
C LEU A 129 2.19 -3.44 -7.35
N SER A 130 1.19 -2.94 -8.09
CA SER A 130 -0.22 -3.21 -7.80
C SER A 130 -0.54 -4.70 -7.89
N VAL A 131 -0.08 -5.37 -8.96
CA VAL A 131 -0.31 -6.80 -9.17
C VAL A 131 0.51 -7.63 -8.19
N GLY A 132 1.76 -7.23 -7.89
CA GLY A 132 2.58 -7.87 -6.88
C GLY A 132 1.93 -7.83 -5.50
N ALA A 133 1.41 -6.67 -5.10
CA ALA A 133 0.68 -6.51 -3.85
C ALA A 133 -0.64 -7.29 -3.83
N LEU A 134 -1.37 -7.39 -4.95
CA LEU A 134 -2.58 -8.22 -5.05
C LEU A 134 -2.26 -9.72 -4.90
N ILE A 135 -1.15 -10.19 -5.50
CA ILE A 135 -0.69 -11.57 -5.33
C ILE A 135 -0.32 -11.82 -3.87
N CYS A 136 0.48 -10.94 -3.25
CA CYS A 136 0.81 -11.01 -1.84
C CYS A 136 -0.44 -11.01 -0.96
N GLY A 137 -1.37 -10.09 -1.21
CA GLY A 137 -2.64 -9.98 -0.50
C GLY A 137 -3.45 -11.26 -0.57
N PHE A 138 -3.58 -11.84 -1.76
CA PHE A 138 -4.24 -13.14 -1.94
C PHE A 138 -3.63 -14.24 -1.07
N PHE A 139 -2.30 -14.37 -1.06
CA PHE A 139 -1.63 -15.39 -0.24
C PHE A 139 -1.69 -15.09 1.25
N TRP A 140 -1.59 -13.82 1.66
CA TRP A 140 -1.76 -13.42 3.06
C TRP A 140 -3.16 -13.77 3.57
N GLU A 141 -4.20 -13.45 2.80
CA GLU A 141 -5.57 -13.81 3.15
C GLU A 141 -5.79 -15.32 3.18
N MET A 142 -5.20 -16.07 2.23
CA MET A 142 -5.24 -17.53 2.22
C MET A 142 -4.59 -18.14 3.48
N TRP A 143 -3.41 -17.65 3.87
CA TRP A 143 -2.71 -18.14 5.06
C TRP A 143 -3.43 -17.74 6.34
N ASN A 144 -3.96 -16.53 6.40
CA ASN A 144 -4.74 -16.02 7.52
C ASN A 144 -6.02 -16.81 7.77
N TYR A 145 -6.68 -17.28 6.70
CA TYR A 145 -7.90 -18.05 6.81
C TYR A 145 -7.74 -19.28 7.72
N TYR A 146 -6.61 -19.98 7.58
CA TYR A 146 -6.28 -21.19 8.32
C TYR A 146 -5.35 -20.98 9.53
N SER A 147 -5.00 -19.74 9.87
CA SER A 147 -4.04 -19.46 10.96
C SER A 147 -4.71 -19.31 12.33
N TRP A 148 -3.90 -19.47 13.38
CA TRP A 148 -4.18 -18.98 14.72
C TRP A 148 -2.88 -18.47 15.34
N PRO A 149 -2.77 -17.21 15.78
CA PRO A 149 -3.77 -16.13 15.68
C PRO A 149 -4.12 -15.77 14.22
N LYS A 150 -5.22 -15.04 14.03
CA LYS A 150 -5.68 -14.56 12.72
C LYS A 150 -6.20 -13.13 12.80
N TRP A 151 -6.17 -12.39 11.69
CA TRP A 151 -6.83 -11.10 11.56
C TRP A 151 -8.19 -11.25 10.90
N ILE A 152 -9.17 -10.47 11.34
CA ILE A 152 -10.50 -10.38 10.71
C ILE A 152 -10.87 -8.93 10.47
N TYR A 153 -11.74 -8.71 9.49
CA TYR A 153 -12.09 -7.37 9.00
C TYR A 153 -13.47 -6.91 9.46
N HIS A 154 -13.52 -5.66 9.92
CA HIS A 154 -14.73 -4.93 10.24
C HIS A 154 -14.91 -3.81 9.22
N THR A 155 -15.56 -4.13 8.09
CA THR A 155 -15.80 -3.17 6.98
C THR A 155 -17.29 -2.94 6.75
N PRO A 156 -17.92 -2.03 7.52
CA PRO A 156 -19.36 -1.74 7.39
C PRO A 156 -19.74 -1.40 5.94
N GLY A 157 -20.76 -2.09 5.42
CA GLY A 157 -21.28 -1.85 4.07
C GLY A 157 -20.50 -2.51 2.92
N ALA A 158 -19.37 -3.17 3.20
CA ALA A 158 -18.56 -3.88 2.20
C ALA A 158 -18.43 -5.39 2.47
N GLN A 159 -19.12 -5.92 3.49
CA GLN A 159 -19.10 -7.34 3.91
C GLN A 159 -19.92 -8.23 2.96
N PHE A 160 -19.50 -8.34 1.71
CA PHE A 160 -20.10 -9.25 0.73
C PHE A 160 -19.03 -9.83 -0.21
N LEU A 161 -19.31 -11.01 -0.76
CA LEU A 161 -18.39 -11.73 -1.66
C LEU A 161 -16.99 -11.88 -1.05
N GLU A 162 -16.91 -12.55 0.10
CA GLU A 162 -15.65 -12.80 0.79
C GLU A 162 -14.82 -13.84 0.04
N VAL A 163 -13.53 -13.51 -0.14
CA VAL A 163 -12.50 -14.43 -0.59
C VAL A 163 -11.54 -14.57 0.58
N PHE A 164 -11.62 -15.70 1.28
CA PHE A 164 -11.05 -15.90 2.62
C PHE A 164 -11.70 -14.99 3.66
N GLU A 165 -10.92 -14.25 4.46
CA GLU A 165 -11.45 -13.33 5.49
C GLU A 165 -11.77 -11.94 4.93
N MET A 166 -11.29 -11.62 3.73
CA MET A 166 -11.44 -10.28 3.15
C MET A 166 -12.57 -10.23 2.12
N PRO A 167 -13.47 -9.23 2.18
CA PRO A 167 -14.42 -8.97 1.11
C PRO A 167 -13.71 -8.62 -0.20
N LEU A 168 -14.28 -8.99 -1.34
CA LEU A 168 -13.66 -8.74 -2.66
C LEU A 168 -13.29 -7.27 -2.88
N LEU A 169 -14.13 -6.33 -2.42
CA LEU A 169 -13.84 -4.90 -2.48
C LEU A 169 -12.60 -4.50 -1.67
N GLY A 170 -12.32 -5.22 -0.58
CA GLY A 170 -11.15 -5.01 0.26
C GLY A 170 -9.84 -5.23 -0.49
N TYR A 171 -9.81 -6.19 -1.43
CA TYR A 171 -8.61 -6.43 -2.24
C TYR A 171 -8.21 -5.21 -3.08
N GLY A 172 -9.15 -4.35 -3.42
CA GLY A 172 -8.87 -3.07 -4.07
C GLY A 172 -7.93 -2.17 -3.24
N GLY A 173 -7.88 -2.35 -1.92
CA GLY A 173 -6.95 -1.65 -1.03
C GLY A 173 -5.49 -2.06 -1.19
N TYR A 174 -5.18 -3.25 -1.71
CA TYR A 174 -3.79 -3.65 -1.96
C TYR A 174 -3.12 -2.83 -3.06
N VAL A 175 -3.89 -2.31 -4.01
CA VAL A 175 -3.39 -1.44 -5.10
C VAL A 175 -2.78 -0.16 -4.54
N PRO A 176 -3.51 0.69 -3.82
CA PRO A 176 -2.92 1.90 -3.25
C PRO A 176 -1.96 1.59 -2.09
N PHE A 177 -2.14 0.48 -1.35
CA PHE A 177 -1.15 0.00 -0.38
C PHE A 177 0.23 -0.26 -1.01
N ALA A 178 0.28 -0.83 -2.22
CA ALA A 178 1.53 -1.01 -2.96
C ALA A 178 2.23 0.34 -3.21
N LEU A 179 1.44 1.37 -3.53
CA LEU A 179 1.94 2.72 -3.73
C LEU A 179 2.44 3.32 -2.40
N GLU A 180 1.73 3.12 -1.29
CA GLU A 180 2.14 3.55 0.04
C GLU A 180 3.49 2.95 0.43
N VAL A 181 3.68 1.65 0.19
CA VAL A 181 4.95 0.95 0.47
C VAL A 181 6.09 1.53 -0.37
N PHE A 182 5.85 1.83 -1.65
CA PHE A 182 6.84 2.47 -2.52
C PHE A 182 7.25 3.86 -2.05
N VAL A 183 6.28 4.77 -1.83
CA VAL A 183 6.61 6.13 -1.39
C VAL A 183 7.24 6.13 0.00
N LEU A 184 6.82 5.21 0.88
CA LEU A 184 7.43 5.06 2.20
C LEU A 184 8.87 4.56 2.12
N ARG A 185 9.16 3.56 1.27
CA ARG A 185 10.52 3.09 1.01
C ARG A 185 11.42 4.23 0.59
N ASN A 186 10.99 5.01 -0.41
CA ASN A 186 11.81 6.10 -0.97
C ASN A 186 12.01 7.22 0.06
N LEU A 187 11.01 7.44 0.93
CA LEU A 187 11.11 8.39 2.03
C LEU A 187 12.10 7.92 3.12
N LEU A 188 12.15 6.63 3.43
CA LEU A 188 12.98 6.12 4.53
C LEU A 188 14.41 5.82 4.07
N TRP A 189 14.58 5.25 2.88
CA TRP A 189 15.88 4.85 2.35
C TRP A 189 16.38 5.86 1.31
N ARG A 190 17.27 6.77 1.77
CA ARG A 190 17.97 7.69 0.87
C ARG A 190 18.86 6.92 -0.11
N GLY A 191 18.62 7.09 -1.41
CA GLY A 191 19.38 6.41 -2.46
C GLY A 191 18.97 4.95 -2.67
N ALA A 192 17.74 4.58 -2.31
CA ALA A 192 17.19 3.29 -2.68
C ALA A 192 17.29 3.09 -4.22
N PRO A 193 17.63 1.89 -4.71
CA PRO A 193 17.69 1.62 -6.15
C PRO A 193 16.40 2.04 -6.84
N ARG A 194 16.50 2.68 -8.00
CA ARG A 194 15.29 3.03 -8.75
C ARG A 194 14.57 1.77 -9.13
N VAL A 195 13.24 1.78 -9.08
CA VAL A 195 12.47 0.61 -9.49
C VAL A 195 12.87 0.22 -10.90
N GLU A 196 12.88 1.11 -11.90
CA GLU A 196 13.36 0.84 -13.27
C GLU A 196 14.70 0.05 -13.39
N GLU A 197 15.67 0.29 -12.50
CA GLU A 197 16.99 -0.35 -12.57
C GLU A 197 16.94 -1.86 -12.27
N SER A 198 15.95 -2.35 -11.52
CA SER A 198 15.82 -3.79 -11.21
C SER A 198 15.16 -4.62 -12.33
N TRP A 199 14.56 -3.97 -13.34
CA TRP A 199 13.74 -4.60 -14.40
C TRP A 199 14.50 -4.64 -15.72
N GLY A 200 15.65 -3.96 -15.79
CA GLY A 200 16.54 -3.93 -16.93
C GLY A 200 17.49 -5.13 -16.93
N ARG A 201 16.98 -6.30 -17.34
CA ARG A 201 17.77 -7.34 -18.01
C ARG A 201 17.01 -7.89 -19.21
#